data_AF-A0A6B8T294-F1
#
_entry.id   AF-A0A6B8T294-F1
#
_cell.length_a   1.000
_cell.length_b   1.000
_cell.length_c   1.000
_cell.angle_alpha   90.00
_cell.angle_beta   90.00
_cell.angle_gamma   90.00
#
_symmetry.space_group_name_H-M   'P 1'
#
loop_
_entity.id
_entity.type
_entity.pdbx_description
1 polymer ?
#
loop_
_entity_poly.entity_id
_entity_poly.type
_entity_poly.pdbx_seq_one_letter_code
_entity_poly.pdbx_strand_id
1 'polypeptide(L)'
;MERRYILVLALLGLFCNSCIYYDLYFNRNYYRPEQGASSRPILPHFRLAKPEPYRLKTEDLIDTTVIYVRKYKILEEDEIYFLRFFGNGRVASGFLTKDSLSYNNIKRSVAGYYRMRSPMELELQQFLAYSITHASYEYSRGIIKGDTIFLFPYAKKKEKLSEPLINNGKWKGKKNSNCAIYIKQKVDTLTGTPDW
;
A
#
# COMPACT_ATOMS: atom_id res chain seq x y z
N MET A 1 -33.50 33.24 -45.33
CA MET A 1 -33.97 32.56 -44.09
C MET A 1 -33.03 31.41 -43.71
N GLU A 2 -31.70 31.58 -43.83
CA GLU A 2 -30.74 30.46 -43.77
C GLU A 2 -29.61 30.63 -42.73
N ARG A 3 -29.30 31.86 -42.30
CA ARG A 3 -28.20 32.11 -41.34
C ARG A 3 -28.50 31.67 -39.89
N ARG A 4 -29.78 31.53 -39.50
CA ARG A 4 -30.17 31.14 -38.13
C ARG A 4 -30.03 29.63 -37.88
N TYR A 5 -30.14 28.80 -38.91
CA TYR A 5 -30.01 27.34 -38.78
C TYR A 5 -28.54 26.88 -38.69
N ILE A 6 -27.63 27.58 -39.37
CA ILE A 6 -26.19 27.27 -39.35
C ILE A 6 -25.57 27.52 -37.97
N LEU A 7 -26.00 28.59 -37.28
CA LEU A 7 -25.51 28.92 -35.94
C LEU A 7 -25.98 27.92 -34.87
N VAL A 8 -27.21 27.40 -35.00
CA VAL A 8 -27.76 26.37 -34.09
C VAL A 8 -27.04 25.03 -34.29
N LEU A 9 -26.74 24.64 -35.53
CA LEU A 9 -25.98 23.42 -35.83
C LEU A 9 -24.50 23.52 -35.40
N ALA A 10 -23.87 24.70 -35.55
CA ALA A 10 -22.50 24.93 -35.10
C ALA A 10 -22.39 24.93 -33.56
N LEU A 11 -23.37 25.49 -32.85
CA LEU A 11 -23.44 25.44 -31.39
C LEU A 11 -23.71 24.01 -30.89
N LEU A 12 -24.63 23.26 -31.51
CA LEU A 12 -24.88 21.84 -31.18
C LEU A 12 -23.65 20.95 -31.43
N GLY A 13 -22.86 21.22 -32.48
CA GLY A 13 -21.60 20.50 -32.74
C GLY A 13 -20.49 20.79 -31.73
N LEU A 14 -20.44 22.01 -31.18
CA LEU A 14 -19.50 22.39 -30.11
C LEU A 14 -19.88 21.77 -28.76
N PHE A 15 -21.18 21.66 -28.45
CA PHE A 15 -21.64 21.01 -27.21
C PHE A 15 -21.60 19.47 -27.27
N CYS A 16 -21.68 18.86 -28.46
CA CYS A 16 -21.55 17.41 -28.62
C CYS A 16 -20.09 16.91 -28.57
N ASN A 17 -19.10 17.74 -28.91
CA ASN A 17 -17.68 17.38 -28.83
C ASN A 17 -17.05 17.64 -27.46
N SER A 18 -17.67 18.45 -26.59
CA SER A 18 -17.21 18.62 -25.20
C SER A 18 -17.59 17.47 -24.28
N CYS A 19 -18.44 16.54 -24.72
CA CYS A 19 -18.93 15.42 -23.88
C CYS A 19 -18.08 14.13 -23.99
N ILE A 20 -17.05 14.08 -24.85
CA ILE A 20 -16.25 12.87 -25.05
C ILE A 20 -14.99 12.83 -24.16
N TYR A 21 -14.74 13.87 -23.34
CA TYR A 21 -13.60 13.90 -22.41
C TYR A 21 -13.97 13.73 -20.93
N TYR A 22 -15.24 13.47 -20.61
CA TYR A 22 -15.74 13.40 -19.23
C TYR A 22 -16.06 11.99 -18.72
N ASP A 23 -15.87 10.94 -19.52
CA ASP A 23 -16.30 9.57 -19.15
C ASP A 23 -15.22 8.68 -18.48
N LEU A 24 -13.98 9.15 -18.32
CA LEU A 24 -12.88 8.34 -17.75
C LEU A 24 -12.67 8.48 -16.23
N TYR A 25 -13.48 9.31 -15.56
CA TYR A 25 -13.29 9.67 -14.14
C TYR A 25 -14.43 9.24 -13.20
N PHE A 26 -15.61 8.87 -13.70
CA PHE A 26 -16.79 8.69 -12.84
C PHE A 26 -16.83 7.42 -11.98
N ASN A 27 -15.94 6.43 -12.20
CA ASN A 27 -15.95 5.17 -11.45
C ASN A 27 -14.66 4.88 -10.66
N ARG A 28 -13.79 5.87 -10.45
CA ARG A 28 -12.61 5.67 -9.60
C ARG A 28 -12.93 6.03 -8.16
N ASN A 29 -12.66 5.13 -7.23
CA ASN A 29 -12.73 5.41 -5.79
C ASN A 29 -11.41 5.96 -5.21
N TYR A 30 -10.47 6.36 -6.07
CA TYR A 30 -9.14 6.82 -5.70
C TYR A 30 -8.56 7.82 -6.71
N TYR A 31 -7.57 8.60 -6.27
CA TYR A 31 -6.84 9.57 -7.08
C TYR A 31 -5.33 9.35 -6.97
N ARG A 32 -4.54 10.04 -7.81
CA ARG A 32 -3.07 10.14 -7.66
C ARG A 32 -2.72 11.61 -7.47
N PRO A 33 -2.01 11.99 -6.38
CA PRO A 33 -1.78 13.39 -6.06
C PRO A 33 -0.81 14.07 -7.04
N GLU A 34 0.17 13.32 -7.57
CA GLU A 34 1.17 13.82 -8.51
C GLU A 34 1.74 12.65 -9.35
N GLN A 35 2.47 12.98 -10.42
CA GLN A 35 3.10 11.97 -11.27
C GLN A 35 4.12 11.14 -10.46
N GLY A 36 3.99 9.82 -10.53
CA GLY A 36 4.83 8.89 -9.76
C GLY A 36 4.40 8.69 -8.30
N ALA A 37 3.40 9.43 -7.80
CA ALA A 37 2.82 9.15 -6.49
C ALA A 37 1.97 7.89 -6.48
N SER A 38 1.89 7.28 -5.30
CA SER A 38 0.98 6.17 -5.08
C SER A 38 -0.46 6.65 -5.08
N SER A 39 -1.37 5.76 -5.49
CA SER A 39 -2.81 6.03 -5.41
C SER A 39 -3.25 6.25 -3.96
N ARG A 40 -4.26 7.11 -3.80
CA ARG A 40 -4.90 7.47 -2.53
C ARG A 40 -6.41 7.33 -2.64
N PRO A 41 -7.10 6.75 -1.65
CA PRO A 41 -8.56 6.68 -1.69
C PRO A 41 -9.14 8.10 -1.65
N ILE A 42 -10.20 8.36 -2.41
CA ILE A 42 -10.92 9.66 -2.35
C ILE A 42 -11.61 9.79 -0.97
N LEU A 43 -12.24 8.70 -0.52
CA LEU A 43 -12.81 8.57 0.81
C LEU A 43 -12.11 7.41 1.54
N PRO A 44 -11.21 7.69 2.50
CA PRO A 44 -10.48 6.65 3.22
C PRO A 44 -11.42 5.84 4.13
N HIS A 45 -11.37 4.53 3.99
CA HIS A 45 -12.19 3.58 4.75
C HIS A 45 -11.33 2.52 5.46
N PHE A 46 -10.13 2.91 5.89
CA PHE A 46 -9.27 2.06 6.71
C PHE A 46 -9.99 1.70 8.01
N ARG A 47 -10.23 0.41 8.22
CA ARG A 47 -10.82 -0.13 9.44
C ARG A 47 -9.88 0.01 10.62
N LEU A 48 -8.57 -0.09 10.39
CA LEU A 48 -7.55 0.07 11.42
C LEU A 48 -7.31 1.53 11.82
N ALA A 49 -7.89 2.50 11.11
CA ALA A 49 -7.82 3.92 11.48
C ALA A 49 -8.98 4.37 12.38
N LYS A 50 -9.95 3.48 12.67
CA LYS A 50 -11.19 3.82 13.40
C LYS A 50 -11.20 3.21 14.81
N PRO A 51 -11.77 3.91 15.82
CA PRO A 51 -12.20 5.31 15.79
C PRO A 51 -11.03 6.30 15.73
N GLU A 52 -9.87 5.91 16.26
CA GLU A 52 -8.59 6.60 16.07
C GLU A 52 -7.52 5.59 15.63
N PRO A 53 -6.48 6.05 14.90
CA PRO A 53 -5.32 5.23 14.60
C PRO A 53 -4.63 4.71 15.87
N TYR A 54 -4.02 3.54 15.75
CA TYR A 54 -3.24 2.96 16.84
C TYR A 54 -2.10 3.89 17.28
N ARG A 55 -1.80 3.93 18.57
CA ARG A 55 -0.61 4.60 19.11
C ARG A 55 0.33 3.52 19.63
N LEU A 56 1.53 3.47 19.06
CA LEU A 56 2.53 2.47 19.39
C LEU A 56 2.90 2.58 20.88
N LYS A 57 2.96 1.44 21.55
CA LYS A 57 3.32 1.35 22.96
C LYS A 57 4.76 0.93 23.12
N THR A 58 5.32 1.21 24.30
CA THR A 58 6.72 0.90 24.61
C THR A 58 7.01 -0.60 24.57
N GLU A 59 6.04 -1.44 24.93
CA GLU A 59 6.17 -2.90 24.91
C GLU A 59 6.10 -3.52 23.51
N ASP A 60 5.66 -2.77 22.48
CA ASP A 60 5.50 -3.31 21.14
C ASP A 60 6.86 -3.51 20.45
N LEU A 61 7.04 -4.65 19.76
CA LEU A 61 8.32 -5.00 19.12
C LEU A 61 8.51 -4.38 17.72
N ILE A 62 7.61 -3.49 17.30
CA ILE A 62 7.79 -2.71 16.07
C ILE A 62 8.79 -1.59 16.31
N ASP A 63 9.80 -1.53 15.47
CA ASP A 63 10.81 -0.49 15.47
C ASP A 63 10.48 0.55 14.38
N THR A 64 10.27 1.80 14.79
CA THR A 64 9.94 2.92 13.91
C THR A 64 11.16 3.69 13.41
N THR A 65 12.36 3.30 13.86
CA THR A 65 13.65 3.88 13.47
C THR A 65 14.31 3.12 12.32
N VAL A 66 13.69 2.04 11.86
CA VAL A 66 14.18 1.20 10.77
C VAL A 66 13.13 1.05 9.67
N ILE A 67 13.55 0.45 8.55
CA ILE A 67 12.63 -0.15 7.59
C ILE A 67 12.70 -1.66 7.70
N TYR A 68 11.65 -2.34 7.29
CA TYR A 68 11.62 -3.78 7.16
C TYR A 68 11.61 -4.13 5.68
N VAL A 69 12.61 -4.88 5.22
CA VAL A 69 12.80 -5.17 3.80
C VAL A 69 12.50 -6.62 3.46
N ARG A 70 11.82 -6.82 2.33
CA ARG A 70 11.61 -8.12 1.70
C ARG A 70 12.28 -8.09 0.34
N LYS A 71 13.19 -9.03 0.10
CA LYS A 71 13.82 -9.23 -1.21
C LYS A 71 13.16 -10.40 -1.91
N TYR A 72 12.84 -10.24 -3.19
CA TYR A 72 12.47 -11.37 -4.02
C TYR A 72 12.96 -11.16 -5.46
N LYS A 73 13.28 -12.27 -6.12
CA LYS A 73 13.74 -12.25 -7.51
C LYS A 73 12.55 -12.34 -8.45
N ILE A 74 12.37 -11.33 -9.30
CA ILE A 74 11.59 -11.46 -10.52
C ILE A 74 12.58 -11.59 -11.66
N LEU A 75 12.59 -12.75 -12.33
CA LEU A 75 13.53 -13.04 -13.41
C LEU A 75 14.98 -12.84 -12.93
N GLU A 76 15.71 -11.87 -13.52
CA GLU A 76 17.10 -11.53 -13.21
C GLU A 76 17.24 -10.29 -12.32
N GLU A 77 16.13 -9.63 -11.95
CA GLU A 77 16.14 -8.42 -11.13
C GLU A 77 15.72 -8.70 -9.69
N ASP A 78 16.51 -8.15 -8.76
CA ASP A 78 16.15 -8.13 -7.34
C ASP A 78 15.17 -6.97 -7.10
N GLU A 79 13.91 -7.31 -6.82
CA GLU A 79 12.96 -6.33 -6.28
C GLU A 79 13.04 -6.33 -4.76
N ILE A 80 13.20 -5.13 -4.20
CA ILE A 80 13.24 -4.91 -2.75
C ILE A 80 12.01 -4.13 -2.34
N TYR A 81 11.16 -4.76 -1.54
CA TYR A 81 10.01 -4.12 -0.93
C TYR A 81 10.38 -3.64 0.46
N PHE A 82 9.82 -2.51 0.86
CA PHE A 82 9.95 -2.02 2.23
C PHE A 82 8.58 -1.86 2.89
N LEU A 83 8.58 -2.04 4.20
CA LEU A 83 7.59 -1.53 5.14
C LEU A 83 8.28 -0.53 6.05
N ARG A 84 7.65 0.60 6.30
CA ARG A 84 8.08 1.60 7.27
C ARG A 84 6.93 1.94 8.20
N PHE A 85 7.15 1.71 9.49
CA PHE A 85 6.15 1.92 10.52
C PHE A 85 6.33 3.30 11.18
N PHE A 86 5.22 3.93 11.55
CA PHE A 86 5.19 5.17 12.30
C PHE A 86 4.54 4.96 13.67
N GLY A 87 4.96 5.72 14.69
CA GLY A 87 4.42 5.57 16.05
C GLY A 87 2.92 5.88 16.17
N ASN A 88 2.32 6.52 15.17
CA ASN A 88 0.91 6.90 15.11
C ASN A 88 0.03 5.88 14.35
N GLY A 89 0.45 4.62 14.27
CA GLY A 89 -0.36 3.53 13.72
C GLY A 89 -0.45 3.53 12.19
N ARG A 90 0.30 4.41 11.51
CA ARG A 90 0.41 4.44 10.05
C ARG A 90 1.58 3.58 9.58
N VAL A 91 1.47 3.06 8.37
CA VAL A 91 2.53 2.30 7.70
C VAL A 91 2.62 2.74 6.25
N ALA A 92 3.85 2.96 5.79
CA ALA A 92 4.18 3.20 4.39
C ALA A 92 4.81 1.93 3.80
N SER A 93 4.46 1.60 2.56
CA SER A 93 5.17 0.54 1.84
C SER A 93 5.47 0.92 0.40
N GLY A 94 6.36 0.17 -0.23
CA GLY A 94 6.65 0.35 -1.65
C GLY A 94 7.89 -0.42 -2.04
N PHE A 95 8.42 -0.04 -3.19
CA PHE A 95 9.62 -0.61 -3.76
C PHE A 95 10.80 0.32 -3.50
N LEU A 96 11.97 -0.27 -3.28
CA LEU A 96 13.24 0.43 -3.36
C LEU A 96 13.81 0.20 -4.76
N THR A 97 14.02 1.27 -5.51
CA THR A 97 14.92 1.24 -6.66
C THR A 97 16.36 1.39 -6.14
N LYS A 98 17.36 0.88 -6.88
CA LYS A 98 18.78 0.94 -6.48
C LYS A 98 19.17 2.34 -5.99
N ASP A 99 19.84 2.39 -4.84
CA ASP A 99 20.32 3.59 -4.12
C ASP A 99 19.26 4.65 -3.75
N SER A 100 17.96 4.31 -3.83
CA SER A 100 16.90 5.28 -3.55
C SER A 100 16.50 5.34 -2.08
N LEU A 101 16.40 6.56 -1.55
CA LEU A 101 15.72 6.87 -0.29
C LEU A 101 14.18 6.83 -0.44
N SER A 102 13.65 5.94 -1.28
CA SER A 102 12.22 5.88 -1.63
C SER A 102 11.32 5.68 -0.40
N TYR A 103 11.86 5.09 0.67
CA TYR A 103 11.21 4.96 1.97
C TYR A 103 10.93 6.29 2.69
N ASN A 104 11.56 7.39 2.28
CA ASN A 104 11.26 8.75 2.74
C ASN A 104 10.24 9.47 1.87
N ASN A 105 9.98 8.98 0.65
CA ASN A 105 9.01 9.60 -0.23
C ASN A 105 7.60 9.09 0.09
N ILE A 106 7.02 9.67 1.14
CA ILE A 106 5.74 9.24 1.69
C ILE A 106 4.59 9.35 0.68
N LYS A 107 4.61 10.36 -0.20
CA LYS A 107 3.64 10.50 -1.30
C LYS A 107 3.71 9.37 -2.33
N ARG A 108 4.91 8.84 -2.59
CA ARG A 108 5.12 7.70 -3.49
C ARG A 108 4.87 6.35 -2.83
N SER A 109 4.81 6.29 -1.51
CA SER A 109 4.52 5.07 -0.77
C SER A 109 3.03 4.72 -0.77
N VAL A 110 2.70 3.44 -0.74
CA VAL A 110 1.37 2.92 -0.45
C VAL A 110 1.00 3.30 0.98
N ALA A 111 -0.17 3.92 1.13
CA ALA A 111 -0.73 4.29 2.42
C ALA A 111 -1.35 3.08 3.12
N GLY A 112 -1.07 2.95 4.41
CA GLY A 112 -1.67 1.93 5.25
C GLY A 112 -1.74 2.30 6.72
N TYR A 113 -2.40 1.44 7.46
CA TYR A 113 -2.52 1.48 8.91
C TYR A 113 -2.15 0.11 9.50
N TYR A 114 -1.60 0.11 10.70
CA TYR A 114 -1.32 -1.10 11.46
C TYR A 114 -1.80 -0.96 12.90
N ARG A 115 -1.91 -2.09 13.57
CA ARG A 115 -2.25 -2.17 14.99
C ARG A 115 -1.60 -3.41 15.60
N MET A 116 -1.04 -3.26 16.79
CA MET A 116 -0.54 -4.41 17.55
C MET A 116 -1.69 -5.10 18.30
N ARG A 117 -1.74 -6.44 18.22
CA ARG A 117 -2.64 -7.30 19.01
C ARG A 117 -1.96 -7.79 20.29
N SER A 118 -0.65 -7.94 20.22
CA SER A 118 0.27 -8.23 21.31
C SER A 118 1.62 -7.62 20.91
N PRO A 119 2.61 -7.56 21.81
CA PRO A 119 3.96 -7.11 21.47
C PRO A 119 4.56 -7.73 20.20
N MET A 120 4.18 -8.97 19.90
CA MET A 120 4.72 -9.79 18.80
C MET A 120 3.74 -10.05 17.65
N GLU A 121 2.48 -9.61 17.74
CA GLU A 121 1.49 -9.82 16.68
C GLU A 121 0.89 -8.50 16.21
N LEU A 122 0.83 -8.31 14.89
CA LEU A 122 0.25 -7.11 14.28
C LEU A 122 -0.85 -7.45 13.28
N GLU A 123 -1.73 -6.48 13.06
CA GLU A 123 -2.62 -6.39 11.93
C GLU A 123 -2.19 -5.23 11.05
N LEU A 124 -2.31 -5.38 9.74
CA LEU A 124 -1.91 -4.38 8.77
C LEU A 124 -2.95 -4.29 7.65
N GLN A 125 -3.30 -3.07 7.28
CA GLN A 125 -4.24 -2.76 6.22
C GLN A 125 -3.63 -1.74 5.27
N GLN A 126 -3.64 -2.02 3.97
CA GLN A 126 -3.06 -1.15 2.95
C GLN A 126 -4.04 -0.89 1.83
N PHE A 127 -3.96 0.30 1.23
CA PHE A 127 -4.77 0.65 0.08
C PHE A 127 -3.99 0.39 -1.22
N LEU A 128 -4.41 -0.60 -2.00
CA LEU A 128 -3.77 -0.97 -3.26
C LEU A 128 -4.68 -0.68 -4.43
N ALA A 129 -4.18 0.09 -5.41
CA ALA A 129 -4.82 0.25 -6.70
C ALA A 129 -4.18 -0.71 -7.70
N TYR A 130 -4.98 -1.62 -8.27
CA TYR A 130 -4.52 -2.64 -9.22
C TYR A 130 -4.71 -2.24 -10.67
N SER A 131 -5.77 -1.47 -10.94
CA SER A 131 -6.08 -0.96 -12.27
C SER A 131 -6.74 0.39 -12.15
N ILE A 132 -6.88 1.08 -13.28
CA ILE A 132 -7.53 2.38 -13.40
C ILE A 132 -8.90 2.49 -12.70
N THR A 133 -9.63 1.39 -12.56
CA THR A 133 -10.98 1.33 -11.95
C THR A 133 -11.04 0.45 -10.72
N HIS A 134 -9.98 -0.29 -10.38
CA HIS A 134 -10.00 -1.25 -9.29
C HIS A 134 -8.95 -0.96 -8.23
N ALA A 135 -9.41 -0.79 -6.99
CA ALA A 135 -8.58 -0.72 -5.81
C ALA A 135 -9.27 -1.41 -4.62
N SER A 136 -8.47 -1.87 -3.68
CA SER A 136 -8.94 -2.58 -2.49
C SER A 136 -8.20 -2.10 -1.23
N TYR A 137 -8.77 -2.49 -0.09
CA TYR A 137 -8.08 -2.43 1.19
C TYR A 137 -7.63 -3.84 1.57
N GLU A 138 -6.36 -4.13 1.28
CA GLU A 138 -5.74 -5.41 1.59
C GLU A 138 -5.48 -5.52 3.08
N TYR A 139 -5.80 -6.68 3.65
CA TYR A 139 -5.58 -6.96 5.06
C TYR A 139 -4.61 -8.12 5.23
N SER A 140 -3.72 -7.98 6.19
CA SER A 140 -2.77 -9.01 6.58
C SER A 140 -2.57 -9.01 8.09
N ARG A 141 -1.98 -10.09 8.58
CA ARG A 141 -1.53 -10.20 9.97
C ARG A 141 -0.06 -10.58 9.99
N GLY A 142 0.67 -10.10 10.98
CA GLY A 142 2.11 -10.37 11.12
C GLY A 142 2.45 -10.98 12.46
N ILE A 143 3.49 -11.81 12.47
CA ILE A 143 4.20 -12.26 13.68
C ILE A 143 5.61 -11.68 13.63
N ILE A 144 6.05 -11.08 14.73
CA ILE A 144 7.41 -10.56 14.91
C ILE A 144 8.22 -11.60 15.68
N LYS A 145 9.37 -12.00 15.13
CA LYS A 145 10.38 -12.80 15.84
C LYS A 145 11.75 -12.17 15.62
N GLY A 146 12.33 -11.63 16.68
CA GLY A 146 13.59 -10.89 16.62
C GLY A 146 13.50 -9.74 15.61
N ASP A 147 14.33 -9.81 14.56
CA ASP A 147 14.40 -8.80 13.50
C ASP A 147 13.53 -9.10 12.30
N THR A 148 12.64 -10.09 12.39
CA THR A 148 11.82 -10.54 11.25
C THR A 148 10.33 -10.33 11.51
N ILE A 149 9.62 -9.83 10.50
CA ILE A 149 8.17 -9.83 10.41
C ILE A 149 7.74 -10.90 9.40
N PHE A 150 6.97 -11.88 9.86
CA PHE A 150 6.29 -12.87 9.03
C PHE A 150 4.87 -12.41 8.77
N LEU A 151 4.61 -11.87 7.59
CA LEU A 151 3.33 -11.25 7.21
C LEU A 151 2.48 -12.21 6.39
N PHE A 152 1.33 -12.59 6.92
CA PHE A 152 0.36 -13.50 6.32
C PHE A 152 -0.72 -12.70 5.59
N PRO A 153 -0.71 -12.64 4.25
CA PRO A 153 -1.77 -11.97 3.50
C PRO A 153 -3.08 -12.74 3.64
N TYR A 154 -4.21 -12.03 3.63
CA TYR A 154 -5.56 -12.63 3.69
C TYR A 154 -5.87 -13.47 4.93
N ALA A 155 -5.02 -13.41 5.97
CA ALA A 155 -5.26 -14.12 7.22
C ALA A 155 -6.56 -13.63 7.88
N LYS A 156 -7.45 -14.57 8.27
CA LYS A 156 -8.71 -14.17 8.90
C LYS A 156 -8.47 -13.65 10.32
N LYS A 157 -9.25 -12.64 10.71
CA LYS A 157 -9.12 -11.95 12.00
C LYS A 157 -9.21 -12.88 13.23
N LYS A 158 -10.06 -13.91 13.15
CA LYS A 158 -10.35 -14.82 14.27
C LYS A 158 -9.49 -16.09 14.28
N GLU A 159 -8.76 -16.38 13.21
CA GLU A 159 -7.99 -17.62 13.10
C GLU A 159 -6.64 -17.48 13.81
N LYS A 160 -6.14 -18.55 14.41
CA LYS A 160 -4.75 -18.58 14.88
C LYS A 160 -3.84 -18.53 13.65
N LEU A 161 -2.81 -17.69 13.66
CA LEU A 161 -1.83 -17.70 12.59
C LEU A 161 -1.07 -19.02 12.61
N SER A 162 -0.91 -19.61 11.43
CA SER A 162 -0.05 -20.77 11.25
C SER A 162 1.39 -20.41 11.63
N GLU A 163 2.18 -21.41 11.99
CA GLU A 163 3.61 -21.19 12.15
C GLU A 163 4.22 -20.72 10.82
N PRO A 164 5.13 -19.72 10.84
CA PRO A 164 5.82 -19.28 9.64
C PRO A 164 6.63 -20.44 9.06
N LEU A 165 6.27 -20.87 7.85
CA LEU A 165 7.00 -21.93 7.15
C LEU A 165 8.15 -21.29 6.38
N ILE A 166 9.35 -21.50 6.90
CA ILE A 166 10.60 -21.17 6.23
C ILE A 166 11.07 -22.46 5.56
N ASN A 167 10.80 -22.61 4.26
CA ASN A 167 11.31 -23.68 3.39
C ASN A 167 10.84 -25.14 3.64
N ASN A 168 9.54 -25.46 3.65
CA ASN A 168 9.11 -26.87 3.59
C ASN A 168 8.27 -27.18 2.34
N GLY A 169 8.95 -27.61 1.27
CA GLY A 169 8.36 -28.18 0.05
C GLY A 169 8.75 -27.47 -1.24
N LYS A 170 9.27 -28.24 -2.21
CA LYS A 170 9.35 -27.82 -3.62
C LYS A 170 7.97 -28.05 -4.23
N TRP A 171 7.25 -27.00 -4.63
CA TRP A 171 6.16 -27.14 -5.59
C TRP A 171 6.65 -26.58 -6.93
N LYS A 172 6.82 -27.45 -7.93
CA LYS A 172 7.43 -27.09 -9.23
C LYS A 172 8.80 -26.38 -9.11
N GLY A 173 9.65 -26.83 -8.18
CA GLY A 173 11.01 -26.27 -8.01
C GLY A 173 11.11 -24.91 -7.30
N LYS A 174 10.00 -24.29 -6.88
CA LYS A 174 9.99 -23.05 -6.08
C LYS A 174 9.68 -23.36 -4.62
N LYS A 175 10.48 -22.82 -3.69
CA LYS A 175 10.19 -22.85 -2.24
C LYS A 175 9.17 -21.74 -1.96
N ASN A 176 7.93 -22.11 -1.62
CA ASN A 176 6.91 -21.13 -1.26
C ASN A 176 6.82 -21.02 0.26
N SER A 177 7.00 -19.82 0.81
CA SER A 177 6.62 -19.53 2.18
C SER A 177 5.11 -19.24 2.23
N ASN A 178 4.45 -19.60 3.35
CA ASN A 178 3.06 -19.25 3.62
C ASN A 178 2.90 -17.77 4.03
N CYS A 179 4.00 -17.02 4.15
CA CYS A 179 4.03 -15.62 4.52
C CYS A 179 5.07 -14.84 3.72
N ALA A 180 4.90 -13.53 3.66
CA ALA A 180 5.93 -12.60 3.24
C ALA A 180 6.89 -12.33 4.40
N ILE A 181 8.18 -12.51 4.17
CA ILE A 181 9.23 -12.38 5.18
C ILE A 181 9.91 -11.02 4.99
N TYR A 182 9.81 -10.15 5.99
CA TYR A 182 10.50 -8.87 6.03
C TYR A 182 11.53 -8.86 7.15
N ILE A 183 12.74 -8.38 6.88
CA ILE A 183 13.86 -8.33 7.82
C ILE A 183 14.17 -6.87 8.13
N LYS A 184 14.39 -6.52 9.40
CA LYS A 184 14.81 -5.17 9.79
C LYS A 184 16.09 -4.78 9.04
N GLN A 185 16.10 -3.56 8.55
CA GLN A 185 17.25 -2.91 7.96
C GLN A 185 17.36 -1.50 8.51
N LYS A 186 18.43 -1.25 9.26
CA LYS A 186 18.77 0.08 9.74
C LYS A 186 19.07 0.99 8.55
N VAL A 187 18.59 2.23 8.62
CA VAL A 187 18.86 3.29 7.66
C VAL A 187 19.09 4.59 8.42
N ASP A 188 20.02 5.42 7.95
CA ASP A 188 20.49 6.56 8.74
C ASP A 188 19.65 7.85 8.56
N THR A 189 18.65 7.83 7.69
CA THR A 189 18.01 9.06 7.19
C THR A 189 16.49 9.03 7.16
N LEU A 190 15.80 8.39 8.13
CA LEU A 190 14.33 8.38 8.11
C LEU A 190 13.73 9.78 8.31
N THR A 191 13.03 10.28 7.29
CA THR A 191 12.37 11.59 7.28
C THR A 191 10.98 11.51 6.67
N GLY A 192 10.20 12.59 6.75
CA GLY A 192 8.84 12.65 6.23
C GLY A 192 7.79 12.10 7.18
N THR A 193 6.58 12.65 7.07
CA THR A 193 5.44 12.35 7.94
C THR A 193 4.26 11.95 7.06
N PRO A 194 3.53 10.87 7.40
CA PRO A 194 2.33 10.49 6.68
C PRO A 194 1.21 11.48 6.94
N ASP A 195 0.56 11.92 5.85
CA ASP A 195 -0.43 13.00 5.77
C ASP A 195 -1.83 12.51 5.35
N TRP A 196 -2.05 11.20 5.34
CA TRP A 196 -3.34 10.54 5.05
C TRP A 196 -4.07 10.05 6.31
#